data_AF-A0A7G8J304-F1
#
_entry.id   AF-A0A7G8J304-F1
#
_cell.length_a   1.000
_cell.length_b   1.000
_cell.length_c   1.000
_cell.angle_alpha   90.00
_cell.angle_beta   90.00
_cell.angle_gamma   90.00
#
_symmetry.space_group_name_H-M   'P 1'
#
loop_
_entity.id
_entity.type
_entity.pdbx_description
1 polymer ?
#
loop_
_entity_poly.entity_id
_entity_poly.type
_entity_poly.pdbx_seq_one_letter_code
_entity_poly.pdbx_strand_id
1 'polypeptide(L)'
;MNGEADSAIRALIQKIQPENECQHSIGDGVLRINLKADDLKLWRDTLLGLKEPGNVLLACESNSDALEATSLTWVVGAAIRAARIDSSQGIVPLLSELGVSLDLAQALPDHCPGLGADITWAFYLERHGWLTASPIVDEQLLDLAITP
;
A
#
# COMPACT_ATOMS: atom_id res chain seq x y z
N MET A 1 16.60 13.06 -0.54
CA MET A 1 16.80 12.55 -1.91
C MET A 1 16.96 11.05 -1.79
N ASN A 2 15.88 10.31 -1.99
CA ASN A 2 15.83 8.86 -1.77
C ASN A 2 16.10 8.14 -3.09
N GLY A 3 17.29 8.37 -3.67
CA GLY A 3 17.58 7.98 -5.05
C GLY A 3 17.40 6.49 -5.38
N GLU A 4 17.65 5.60 -4.42
CA GLU A 4 17.45 4.15 -4.59
C GLU A 4 15.96 3.77 -4.56
N ALA A 5 15.21 4.34 -3.62
CA ALA A 5 13.78 4.12 -3.49
C ALA A 5 13.01 4.64 -4.72
N ASP A 6 13.34 5.85 -5.18
CA ASP A 6 12.76 6.42 -6.39
C ASP A 6 13.10 5.57 -7.63
N SER A 7 14.31 5.05 -7.71
CA SER A 7 14.71 4.14 -8.80
C SER A 7 13.93 2.84 -8.77
N ALA A 8 13.68 2.26 -7.59
CA ALA A 8 12.91 1.03 -7.44
C ALA A 8 11.43 1.24 -7.83
N ILE A 9 10.83 2.37 -7.45
CA ILE A 9 9.46 2.72 -7.86
C ILE A 9 9.36 2.99 -9.34
N ARG A 10 10.32 3.69 -9.94
CA ARG A 10 10.38 3.89 -11.40
C ARG A 10 10.45 2.55 -12.13
N ALA A 11 11.29 1.63 -11.67
CA ALA A 11 11.39 0.29 -12.24
C ALA A 11 10.08 -0.49 -12.10
N LEU A 12 9.38 -0.36 -10.96
CA LEU A 12 8.07 -0.96 -10.74
C LEU A 12 7.02 -0.39 -11.70
N ILE A 13 6.94 0.94 -11.85
CA ILE A 13 6.03 1.62 -12.79
C ILE A 13 6.26 1.09 -14.21
N GLN A 14 7.51 1.13 -14.69
CA GLN A 14 7.88 0.68 -16.03
C GLN A 14 7.55 -0.80 -16.27
N LYS A 15 7.65 -1.64 -15.25
CA LYS A 15 7.41 -3.09 -15.35
C LYS A 15 5.93 -3.42 -15.56
N ILE A 16 5.01 -2.63 -15.01
CA ILE A 16 3.58 -2.95 -14.98
C ILE A 16 2.73 -2.06 -15.88
N GLN A 17 3.37 -1.13 -16.60
CA GLN A 17 2.73 -0.38 -17.68
C GLN A 17 2.47 -1.28 -18.90
N PRO A 18 1.40 -0.99 -19.67
CA PRO A 18 0.47 0.13 -19.51
C PRO A 18 -0.69 -0.11 -18.53
N GLU A 19 -0.85 -1.32 -18.00
CA GLU A 19 -1.99 -1.68 -17.15
C GLU A 19 -2.00 -0.92 -15.81
N ASN A 20 -0.81 -0.48 -15.36
CA ASN A 20 -0.61 0.21 -14.07
C ASN A 20 -1.14 -0.60 -12.89
N GLU A 21 -1.22 -1.92 -13.05
CA GLU A 21 -1.54 -2.87 -12.01
C GLU A 21 -0.97 -4.24 -12.35
N CYS A 22 -0.61 -5.02 -11.34
CA CYS A 22 -0.29 -6.42 -11.51
C CYS A 22 -0.81 -7.25 -10.35
N GLN A 23 -1.03 -8.54 -10.60
CA GLN A 23 -1.55 -9.48 -9.61
C GLN A 23 -0.55 -10.61 -9.38
N HIS A 24 -0.43 -11.04 -8.13
CA HIS A 24 0.40 -12.14 -7.69
C HIS A 24 -0.47 -13.11 -6.88
N SER A 25 -0.56 -14.37 -7.32
CA SER A 25 -1.19 -15.43 -6.55
C SER A 25 -0.24 -15.90 -5.46
N ILE A 26 -0.64 -15.76 -4.20
CA ILE A 26 0.17 -16.08 -3.02
C ILE A 26 -0.67 -16.95 -2.10
N GLY A 27 -0.29 -18.22 -1.94
CA GLY A 27 -1.13 -19.21 -1.27
C GLY A 27 -2.52 -19.27 -1.92
N ASP A 28 -3.57 -19.16 -1.10
CA ASP A 28 -4.96 -19.11 -1.54
C ASP A 28 -5.47 -17.68 -1.83
N GLY A 29 -4.60 -16.68 -1.74
CA GLY A 29 -4.94 -15.26 -1.87
C GLY A 29 -4.35 -14.59 -3.12
N VAL A 30 -4.73 -13.33 -3.32
CA VAL A 30 -4.19 -12.48 -4.38
C VAL A 30 -3.67 -11.18 -3.78
N LEU A 31 -2.41 -10.87 -4.10
CA LEU A 31 -1.80 -9.56 -3.91
C LEU A 31 -1.88 -8.77 -5.22
N ARG A 32 -2.53 -7.62 -5.20
CA ARG A 32 -2.56 -6.65 -6.29
C ARG A 32 -1.62 -5.49 -5.97
N ILE A 33 -0.68 -5.19 -6.87
CA ILE A 33 0.02 -3.91 -6.87
C ILE A 33 -0.78 -2.96 -7.74
N ASN A 34 -1.18 -1.81 -7.20
CA ASN A 34 -2.01 -0.83 -7.88
C ASN A 34 -1.30 0.52 -8.02
N LEU A 35 -1.09 0.93 -9.28
CA LEU A 35 -0.50 2.21 -9.68
C LEU A 35 -1.47 3.04 -10.54
N LYS A 36 -2.78 2.78 -10.48
CA LYS A 36 -3.78 3.60 -11.18
C LYS A 36 -3.73 5.04 -10.68
N ALA A 37 -3.75 5.99 -11.62
CA ALA A 37 -3.60 7.41 -11.40
C ALA A 37 -4.49 7.97 -10.27
N ASP A 38 -5.78 7.62 -10.32
CA ASP A 38 -6.78 8.11 -9.36
C ASP A 38 -6.50 7.59 -7.94
N ASP A 39 -6.07 6.33 -7.82
CA ASP A 39 -5.73 5.72 -6.54
C ASP A 39 -4.43 6.30 -5.97
N LEU A 40 -3.39 6.47 -6.80
CA LEU A 40 -2.14 7.11 -6.39
C LEU A 40 -2.38 8.54 -5.89
N LYS A 41 -3.21 9.31 -6.62
CA LYS A 41 -3.58 10.66 -6.24
C LYS A 41 -4.38 10.67 -4.93
N LEU A 42 -5.36 9.79 -4.78
CA LEU A 42 -6.16 9.65 -3.56
C LEU A 42 -5.26 9.42 -2.33
N TRP A 43 -4.34 8.47 -2.41
CA TRP A 43 -3.48 8.13 -1.28
C TRP A 43 -2.46 9.21 -0.95
N ARG A 44 -1.92 9.89 -1.97
CA ARG A 44 -1.06 11.06 -1.78
C ARG A 44 -1.81 12.20 -1.08
N ASP A 45 -2.97 12.59 -1.60
CA ASP A 45 -3.77 13.68 -1.03
C ASP A 45 -4.18 13.35 0.41
N THR A 46 -4.50 12.07 0.67
CA THR A 46 -4.78 11.57 2.02
C THR A 46 -3.56 11.71 2.94
N LEU A 47 -2.37 11.28 2.51
CA LEU A 47 -1.14 11.40 3.30
C LEU A 47 -0.81 12.86 3.65
N LEU A 48 -0.94 13.77 2.67
CA LEU A 48 -0.70 15.20 2.85
C LEU A 48 -1.68 15.86 3.84
N GLY A 49 -2.88 15.29 3.99
CA GLY A 49 -3.89 15.77 4.93
C GLY A 49 -3.71 15.28 6.38
N LEU A 50 -2.84 14.30 6.63
CA LEU A 50 -2.65 13.72 7.97
C LEU A 50 -1.74 14.61 8.83
N LYS A 51 -2.14 14.83 10.08
CA LYS A 51 -1.33 15.57 11.06
C LYS A 51 -0.07 14.80 11.49
N GLU A 52 -0.20 13.48 11.61
CA GLU A 52 0.86 12.57 12.03
C GLU A 52 0.99 11.45 11.00
N PRO A 53 1.70 11.69 9.88
CA PRO A 53 1.88 10.68 8.85
C PRO A 53 2.79 9.55 9.35
N GLY A 54 2.33 8.33 9.11
CA GLY A 54 3.11 7.10 9.21
C GLY A 54 3.82 6.76 7.89
N ASN A 55 4.51 5.62 7.87
CA ASN A 55 5.05 5.03 6.63
C ASN A 55 4.18 3.88 6.10
N VAL A 56 3.00 3.67 6.70
CA VAL A 56 1.96 2.76 6.22
C VAL A 56 0.61 3.45 6.36
N LEU A 57 -0.21 3.43 5.32
CA LEU A 57 -1.63 3.78 5.37
C LEU A 57 -2.49 2.53 5.24
N LEU A 58 -3.61 2.50 5.96
CA LEU A 58 -4.51 1.36 6.04
C LEU A 58 -5.95 1.82 5.85
N ALA A 59 -6.70 1.16 4.98
CA ALA A 59 -8.16 1.29 4.96
C ALA A 59 -8.76 0.32 5.98
N CYS A 60 -9.23 0.83 7.11
CA CYS A 60 -9.82 0.04 8.19
C CYS A 60 -11.34 0.23 8.27
N GLU A 61 -12.05 -0.74 8.86
CA GLU A 61 -13.50 -0.64 9.09
C GLU A 61 -13.87 0.45 10.10
N SER A 62 -12.98 0.74 11.06
CA SER A 62 -13.22 1.66 12.17
C SER A 62 -12.00 2.53 12.46
N ASN A 63 -12.25 3.80 12.82
CA ASN A 63 -11.21 4.72 13.32
C ASN A 63 -11.19 4.85 14.84
N SER A 64 -12.22 4.33 15.53
CA SER A 64 -12.45 4.56 16.96
C SER A 64 -11.87 3.46 17.85
N ASP A 65 -11.61 2.29 17.27
CA ASP A 65 -11.12 1.13 18.01
C ASP A 65 -9.58 1.03 17.96
N ALA A 66 -9.03 0.25 18.89
CA ALA A 66 -7.64 -0.20 18.79
C ALA A 66 -7.39 -0.88 17.44
N LEU A 67 -6.16 -0.81 16.94
CA LEU A 67 -5.86 -1.34 15.60
C LEU A 67 -6.06 -2.86 15.53
N GLU A 68 -5.76 -3.56 16.62
CA GLU A 68 -6.04 -4.99 16.86
C GLU A 68 -7.54 -5.36 16.93
N ALA A 69 -8.43 -4.35 17.03
CA ALA A 69 -9.87 -4.54 17.12
C ALA A 69 -10.63 -4.08 15.86
N THR A 70 -9.92 -3.82 14.77
CA THR A 70 -10.50 -3.51 13.45
C THR A 70 -9.93 -4.42 12.38
N SER A 71 -10.61 -4.50 11.23
CA SER A 71 -10.15 -5.27 10.08
C SER A 71 -9.73 -4.35 8.94
N LEU A 72 -8.85 -4.85 8.06
CA LEU A 72 -8.61 -4.21 6.78
C LEU A 72 -9.86 -4.33 5.90
N THR A 73 -10.21 -3.27 5.18
CA THR A 73 -11.41 -3.22 4.33
C THR A 73 -11.13 -2.45 3.04
N TRP A 74 -12.16 -2.26 2.22
CA TRP A 74 -12.07 -1.49 0.98
C TRP A 74 -12.16 0.02 1.23
N VAL A 75 -11.53 0.79 0.36
CA VAL A 75 -11.32 2.24 0.54
C VAL A 75 -12.62 3.04 0.70
N VAL A 76 -13.67 2.70 -0.06
CA VAL A 76 -14.94 3.45 -0.04
C VAL A 76 -15.66 3.30 1.30
N GLY A 77 -15.66 4.39 2.09
CA GLY A 77 -16.27 4.45 3.41
C GLY A 77 -15.35 3.98 4.54
N ALA A 78 -14.09 3.61 4.24
CA ALA A 78 -13.13 3.20 5.25
C ALA A 78 -12.64 4.36 6.11
N ALA A 79 -12.27 4.01 7.34
CA ALA A 79 -11.39 4.80 8.18
C ALA A 79 -9.96 4.67 7.68
N ILE A 80 -9.37 5.75 7.15
CA ILE A 80 -7.94 5.73 6.81
C ILE A 80 -7.11 5.95 8.07
N ARG A 81 -6.26 4.99 8.39
CA ARG A 81 -5.35 5.02 9.54
C ARG A 81 -3.91 5.03 9.06
N ALA A 82 -3.07 5.77 9.78
CA ALA A 82 -1.63 5.72 9.61
C ALA A 82 -1.00 4.82 10.68
N ALA A 83 -0.01 4.05 10.27
CA ALA A 83 0.83 3.24 11.14
C ALA A 83 2.30 3.50 10.81
N ARG A 84 3.18 3.20 11.77
CA ARG A 84 4.62 3.26 11.58
C ARG A 84 5.20 1.88 11.84
N ILE A 85 5.99 1.39 10.89
CA ILE A 85 6.79 0.17 11.01
C ILE A 85 8.27 0.52 10.86
N ASP A 86 9.13 -0.16 11.59
CA ASP A 86 10.58 0.14 11.61
C ASP A 86 11.38 -0.66 10.55
N SER A 87 10.73 -1.62 9.89
CA SER A 87 11.31 -2.40 8.80
C SER A 87 10.20 -2.98 7.93
N SER A 88 10.53 -3.43 6.72
CA SER A 88 9.58 -4.10 5.82
C SER A 88 8.89 -5.29 6.48
N GLN A 89 9.60 -6.05 7.32
CA GLN A 89 9.05 -7.20 8.06
C GLN A 89 8.02 -6.80 9.12
N GLY A 90 8.01 -5.54 9.58
CA GLY A 90 7.00 -5.03 10.50
C GLY A 90 5.59 -5.01 9.91
N ILE A 91 5.44 -5.09 8.58
CA ILE A 91 4.12 -5.17 7.93
C ILE A 91 3.40 -6.49 8.22
N VAL A 92 4.15 -7.56 8.48
CA VAL A 92 3.62 -8.92 8.60
C VAL A 92 2.68 -9.03 9.81
N PRO A 93 3.14 -8.77 11.05
CA PRO A 93 2.24 -8.81 12.21
C PRO A 93 1.11 -7.77 12.09
N LEU A 94 1.41 -6.58 11.57
CA LEU A 94 0.43 -5.50 11.40
C LEU A 94 -0.76 -5.91 10.54
N LEU A 95 -0.53 -6.53 9.37
CA LEU A 95 -1.62 -6.94 8.49
C LEU A 95 -2.29 -8.24 8.94
N SER A 96 -1.55 -9.15 9.59
CA SER A 96 -2.14 -10.35 10.17
C SER A 96 -3.17 -10.02 11.26
N GLU A 97 -2.89 -9.03 12.11
CA GLU A 97 -3.84 -8.53 13.12
C GLU A 97 -5.10 -7.91 12.48
N LEU A 98 -4.96 -7.36 11.28
CA LEU A 98 -6.06 -6.77 10.50
C LEU A 98 -6.82 -7.79 9.63
N GLY A 99 -6.56 -9.09 9.81
CA GLY A 99 -7.28 -10.17 9.12
C GLY A 99 -6.72 -10.57 7.76
N VAL A 100 -5.53 -10.09 7.37
CA VAL A 100 -4.84 -10.55 6.16
C VAL A 100 -4.15 -11.88 6.43
N SER A 101 -4.19 -12.82 5.47
CA SER A 101 -3.50 -14.10 5.63
C SER A 101 -1.99 -13.92 5.78
N LEU A 102 -1.37 -14.81 6.57
CA LEU A 102 0.07 -14.75 6.83
C LEU A 102 0.89 -14.85 5.54
N ASP A 103 0.50 -15.72 4.60
CA ASP A 103 1.18 -15.89 3.33
C ASP A 103 1.21 -14.58 2.51
N LEU A 104 0.07 -13.88 2.43
CA LEU A 104 -0.01 -12.59 1.73
C LEU A 104 0.85 -11.54 2.42
N ALA A 105 0.78 -11.46 3.75
CA ALA A 105 1.54 -10.48 4.52
C ALA A 105 3.05 -10.72 4.39
N GLN A 106 3.50 -11.98 4.39
CA GLN A 106 4.91 -12.37 4.23
C GLN A 106 5.46 -12.09 2.82
N ALA A 107 4.61 -12.06 1.79
CA ALA A 107 5.05 -11.74 0.43
C ALA A 107 5.30 -10.24 0.21
N LEU A 108 4.69 -9.36 1.01
CA LEU A 108 4.77 -7.91 0.76
C LEU A 108 6.19 -7.33 0.69
N PRO A 109 7.16 -7.70 1.55
CA PRO A 109 8.53 -7.20 1.45
C PRO A 109 9.20 -7.45 0.08
N ASP A 110 8.80 -8.51 -0.63
CA ASP A 110 9.34 -8.84 -1.96
C ASP A 110 8.66 -8.09 -3.10
N HIS A 111 7.45 -7.56 -2.86
CA HIS A 111 6.62 -6.89 -3.87
C HIS A 111 6.46 -5.38 -3.65
N CYS A 112 6.80 -4.87 -2.45
CA CYS A 112 6.68 -3.48 -2.06
C CYS A 112 8.07 -2.85 -1.80
N PRO A 113 8.78 -2.39 -2.84
CA PRO A 113 10.09 -1.78 -2.67
C PRO A 113 10.05 -0.58 -1.71
N GLY A 114 11.07 -0.48 -0.85
CA GLY A 114 11.22 0.58 0.15
C GLY A 114 10.21 0.58 1.30
N LEU A 115 9.37 -0.46 1.41
CA LEU A 115 8.43 -0.62 2.52
C LEU A 115 9.13 -0.60 3.88
N GLY A 116 8.57 0.18 4.82
CA GLY A 116 9.14 0.33 6.16
C GLY A 116 10.43 1.15 6.22
N ALA A 117 10.81 1.77 5.10
CA ALA A 117 11.94 2.68 5.01
C ALA A 117 11.50 3.98 4.33
N ASP A 118 11.88 4.17 3.08
CA ASP A 118 11.79 5.44 2.36
C ASP A 118 10.48 5.67 1.62
N ILE A 119 9.65 4.63 1.47
CA ILE A 119 8.40 4.69 0.70
C ILE A 119 7.24 4.34 1.61
N THR A 120 6.29 5.27 1.71
CA THR A 120 5.00 5.01 2.35
C THR A 120 4.13 4.17 1.42
N TRP A 121 3.53 3.12 1.96
CA TRP A 121 2.61 2.24 1.23
C TRP A 121 1.21 2.28 1.84
N ALA A 122 0.19 2.23 0.99
CA ALA A 122 -1.20 2.05 1.38
C ALA A 122 -1.65 0.61 1.15
N PHE A 123 -2.36 0.03 2.12
CA PHE A 123 -2.95 -1.31 2.03
C PHE A 123 -4.45 -1.28 2.29
N TYR A 124 -5.17 -2.08 1.52
CA TYR A 124 -6.63 -2.22 1.61
C TYR A 124 -7.08 -3.53 0.98
N LEU A 125 -8.32 -3.96 1.25
CA LEU A 125 -8.93 -5.09 0.58
C LEU A 125 -9.84 -4.63 -0.56
N GLU A 126 -9.96 -5.42 -1.63
CA GLU A 126 -11.08 -5.29 -2.57
C GLU A 126 -12.29 -6.10 -2.09
N ARG A 127 -13.46 -5.84 -2.67
CA ARG A 127 -14.72 -6.53 -2.32
C ARG A 127 -14.65 -8.06 -2.46
N HIS A 128 -13.74 -8.56 -3.28
CA HIS A 128 -13.52 -9.99 -3.51
C HIS A 128 -12.40 -10.57 -2.63
N GLY A 129 -11.90 -9.82 -1.65
CA GLY A 129 -10.92 -10.27 -0.66
C GLY A 129 -9.46 -10.13 -1.08
N TRP A 130 -9.17 -9.49 -2.21
CA TRP A 130 -7.79 -9.29 -2.67
C TRP A 130 -7.10 -8.22 -1.84
N LEU A 131 -5.89 -8.51 -1.38
CA LEU A 131 -5.03 -7.50 -0.75
C LEU A 131 -4.46 -6.61 -1.85
N THR A 132 -4.70 -5.31 -1.75
CA THR A 132 -4.12 -4.33 -2.66
C THR A 132 -3.09 -3.49 -1.92
N ALA A 133 -1.93 -3.31 -2.55
CA ALA A 133 -0.86 -2.43 -2.11
C ALA A 133 -0.64 -1.33 -3.15
N SER A 134 -0.56 -0.08 -2.70
CA SER A 134 -0.29 1.08 -3.56
C SER A 134 0.79 1.95 -2.92
N PRO A 135 1.89 2.26 -3.62
CA PRO A 135 2.90 3.17 -3.10
C PRO A 135 2.37 4.60 -3.14
N ILE A 136 2.73 5.40 -2.15
CA ILE A 136 2.44 6.83 -2.15
C ILE A 136 3.63 7.54 -2.74
N VAL A 137 3.44 8.05 -3.95
CA VAL A 137 4.50 8.64 -4.76
C VAL A 137 4.37 10.16 -4.85
N ASP A 138 5.49 10.83 -5.13
CA ASP A 138 5.49 12.26 -5.39
C ASP A 138 4.92 12.61 -6.78
N GLU A 139 4.94 13.89 -7.15
CA GLU A 139 4.20 14.36 -8.34
C GLU A 139 4.92 13.95 -9.61
N GLN A 140 6.25 13.92 -9.55
CA GLN A 140 7.09 13.51 -10.66
C GLN A 140 6.90 12.02 -10.99
N LEU A 141 6.81 11.18 -9.96
CA LEU A 141 6.55 9.75 -10.11
C LEU A 141 5.09 9.47 -10.50
N LEU A 142 4.15 10.28 -10.02
CA LEU A 142 2.76 10.22 -10.44
C LEU A 142 2.63 10.51 -11.94
N ASP A 143 3.26 11.59 -12.43
CA ASP A 143 3.26 11.95 -13.85
C ASP A 143 3.82 10.82 -14.73
N LEU A 144 4.86 10.13 -14.25
CA LEU A 144 5.45 8.97 -14.92
C LEU A 144 4.48 7.79 -15.01
N ALA A 145 3.73 7.51 -13.95
CA ALA A 145 2.72 6.44 -13.94
C ALA A 145 1.54 6.74 -14.88
N ILE A 146 1.21 8.02 -15.06
CA ILE A 146 0.05 8.48 -15.86
C ILE A 146 0.40 8.61 -17.36
N THR A 147 1.67 8.77 -17.70
CA THR A 147 2.10 8.92 -19.09
C THR A 147 2.09 7.55 -19.80
N PRO A 148 1.33 7.38 -20.90
CA PRO A 148 1.23 6.11 -21.64
C PRO A 148 2.47 5.75 -22.45
#